data_AF-A0A9Q0J3E0-F1
#
_entry.id   AF-A0A9Q0J3E0-F1
#
_cell.length_a   1.000
_cell.length_b   1.000
_cell.length_c   1.000
_cell.angle_alpha   90.00
_cell.angle_beta   90.00
_cell.angle_gamma   90.00
#
_symmetry.space_group_name_H-M   'P 1'
#
loop_
_entity.id
_entity.type
_entity.pdbx_description
1 polymer ?
#
loop_
_entity_poly.entity_id
_entity_poly.type
_entity_poly.pdbx_seq_one_letter_code
_entity_poly.pdbx_strand_id
1 'polypeptide(L)'
;MSCWRGGEETRILVAPDSGAIPNSVGRLLSLRHPKSASTTCYLLNDGLLRELHWFKQPYSSWFLGDYVCEDGRLYTATPVDPVFVLLPIFEEARMKKGNDPGKFRQLDEILFVNGHPEYCHLISIAENCMQLVCDTKEIGSSKFFRLDDSKVLAWLHCKEKGKSESKTKNTGKQQAKKNKVETESRNIKEMFSRVTRSKRN
;
A
#
# COMPACT_ATOMS: atom_id res chain seq x y z
N MET A 1 1.13 4.35 -16.53
CA MET A 1 1.72 3.83 -15.27
C MET A 1 1.34 2.36 -15.14
N SER A 2 2.09 1.47 -15.78
CA SER A 2 1.94 0.03 -15.62
C SER A 2 2.59 -0.36 -14.29
N CYS A 3 1.80 -0.50 -13.23
CA CYS A 3 2.40 -0.60 -11.89
C CYS A 3 3.34 -1.81 -11.78
N TRP A 4 3.01 -2.99 -12.33
CA TRP A 4 3.87 -4.18 -12.26
C TRP A 4 3.58 -5.18 -13.38
N ARG A 5 3.56 -4.75 -14.65
CA ARG A 5 3.25 -5.64 -15.78
C ARG A 5 4.51 -6.00 -16.56
N GLY A 6 5.03 -7.20 -16.31
CA GLY A 6 5.82 -8.01 -17.24
C GLY A 6 7.30 -7.69 -17.37
N GLY A 7 8.12 -8.36 -16.54
CA GLY A 7 9.56 -8.52 -16.73
C GLY A 7 10.18 -9.27 -15.55
N GLU A 8 11.18 -10.13 -15.80
CA GLU A 8 12.07 -10.71 -14.77
C GLU A 8 13.02 -9.65 -14.22
N GLU A 9 12.49 -8.48 -13.85
CA GLU A 9 13.28 -7.33 -13.48
C GLU A 9 13.36 -7.26 -11.95
N THR A 10 14.58 -7.34 -11.42
CA THR A 10 14.78 -7.20 -9.97
C THR A 10 14.45 -5.78 -9.53
N ARG A 11 13.63 -5.65 -8.48
CA ARG A 11 13.23 -4.37 -7.90
C ARG A 11 13.47 -4.36 -6.40
N ILE A 12 13.80 -3.18 -5.87
CA ILE A 12 14.06 -3.00 -4.44
C ILE A 12 12.81 -2.44 -3.76
N LEU A 13 12.30 -3.17 -2.79
CA LEU A 13 11.17 -2.79 -1.95
C LEU A 13 11.59 -2.68 -0.49
N VAL A 14 11.30 -1.53 0.12
CA VAL A 14 11.35 -1.34 1.57
C VAL A 14 9.94 -1.54 2.10
N ALA A 15 9.73 -2.63 2.84
CA ALA A 15 8.50 -2.89 3.55
C ALA A 15 8.82 -3.13 5.04
N PRO A 16 7.92 -2.73 5.96
CA PRO A 16 8.11 -3.05 7.36
C PRO A 16 8.14 -4.55 7.58
N ASP A 17 9.06 -4.98 8.43
CA ASP A 17 9.27 -6.37 8.78
C ASP A 17 8.04 -6.90 9.52
N SER A 18 7.51 -8.02 9.05
CA SER A 18 6.47 -8.73 9.76
C SER A 18 7.13 -9.82 10.56
N GLY A 19 7.56 -9.48 11.77
CA GLY A 19 8.21 -10.42 12.70
C GLY A 19 7.34 -11.60 13.14
N ALA A 20 6.18 -11.83 12.51
CA ALA A 20 5.27 -12.91 12.80
C ALA A 20 5.65 -14.22 12.08
N ILE A 21 6.24 -14.17 10.87
CA ILE A 21 6.56 -15.38 10.10
C ILE A 21 7.82 -15.16 9.24
N PRO A 22 8.92 -15.91 9.46
CA PRO A 22 10.02 -15.94 8.50
C PRO A 22 9.49 -16.48 7.17
N ASN A 23 9.56 -15.66 6.12
CA ASN A 23 9.00 -15.90 4.78
C ASN A 23 7.49 -15.66 4.61
N SER A 24 6.83 -14.74 5.33
CA SER A 24 5.50 -14.29 4.87
C SER A 24 5.62 -13.63 3.50
N VAL A 25 5.18 -14.36 2.47
CA VAL A 25 5.17 -13.86 1.10
C VAL A 25 3.99 -12.91 0.97
N GLY A 26 4.26 -11.61 1.09
CA GLY A 26 3.26 -10.58 0.81
C GLY A 26 2.77 -10.67 -0.64
N ARG A 27 1.47 -10.45 -0.85
CA ARG A 27 0.84 -10.51 -2.17
C ARG A 27 0.73 -9.10 -2.74
N LEU A 28 1.29 -8.88 -3.93
CA LEU A 28 1.05 -7.66 -4.70
C LEU A 28 -0.33 -7.72 -5.36
N LEU A 29 -1.08 -6.64 -5.24
CA LEU A 29 -2.43 -6.48 -5.77
C LEU A 29 -2.49 -5.27 -6.70
N SER A 30 -3.22 -5.39 -7.78
CA SER A 30 -3.48 -4.32 -8.74
C SER A 30 -4.91 -3.82 -8.57
N LEU A 31 -5.09 -2.72 -7.82
CA LEU A 31 -6.39 -2.18 -7.43
C LEU A 31 -6.61 -0.78 -8.05
N ARG A 32 -7.83 -0.26 -7.98
CA ARG A 32 -8.14 1.12 -8.39
C ARG A 32 -7.68 2.11 -7.31
N HIS A 33 -6.99 3.17 -7.73
CA HIS A 33 -6.69 4.29 -6.85
C HIS A 33 -7.98 5.02 -6.47
N PRO A 34 -8.22 5.30 -5.19
CA PRO A 34 -9.54 5.74 -4.74
C PRO A 34 -9.98 7.10 -5.27
N LYS A 35 -9.04 7.99 -5.62
CA LYS A 35 -9.34 9.32 -6.17
C LYS A 35 -9.35 9.37 -7.69
N SER A 36 -8.49 8.61 -8.36
CA SER A 36 -8.26 8.72 -9.81
C SER A 36 -8.81 7.53 -10.60
N ALA A 37 -9.28 6.48 -9.92
CA ALA A 37 -9.68 5.19 -10.48
C ALA A 37 -8.59 4.46 -11.30
N SER A 38 -7.39 5.03 -11.41
CA SER A 38 -6.28 4.44 -12.15
C SER A 38 -5.70 3.24 -11.42
N THR A 39 -5.24 2.25 -12.16
CA THR A 39 -4.59 1.07 -11.60
C THR A 39 -3.34 1.44 -10.78
N THR A 40 -3.31 1.00 -9.53
CA THR A 40 -2.23 1.24 -8.55
C THR A 40 -1.90 -0.04 -7.81
N CYS A 41 -0.65 -0.16 -7.35
CA CYS A 41 -0.19 -1.35 -6.66
C CYS A 41 -0.34 -1.23 -5.14
N TYR A 42 -0.80 -2.31 -4.54
CA TYR A 42 -0.87 -2.48 -3.09
C TYR A 42 -0.17 -3.77 -2.69
N LEU A 43 0.40 -3.80 -1.49
CA LEU A 43 0.96 -4.99 -0.87
C LEU A 43 0.01 -5.42 0.23
N LEU A 44 -0.52 -6.63 0.12
CA LEU A 44 -1.24 -7.30 1.18
C LEU A 44 -0.26 -8.21 1.91
N ASN A 45 0.07 -7.89 3.16
CA ASN A 45 0.89 -8.74 4.00
C ASN A 45 0.28 -8.84 5.41
N ASP A 46 0.12 -10.05 5.93
CA ASP A 46 -0.44 -10.34 7.26
C ASP A 46 -1.78 -9.65 7.55
N GLY A 47 -2.68 -9.65 6.55
CA GLY A 47 -3.99 -9.00 6.67
C GLY A 47 -3.93 -7.46 6.67
N LEU A 48 -2.75 -6.86 6.50
CA LEU A 48 -2.56 -5.41 6.39
C LEU A 48 -2.37 -5.01 4.93
N LEU A 49 -3.19 -4.07 4.48
CA LEU A 49 -3.06 -3.46 3.16
C LEU A 49 -2.08 -2.28 3.22
N ARG A 50 -1.16 -2.23 2.26
CA ARG A 50 -0.15 -1.18 2.15
C ARG A 50 -0.12 -0.64 0.74
N GLU A 51 0.00 0.67 0.59
CA GLU A 51 0.16 1.31 -0.71
C GLU A 51 1.65 1.31 -1.11
N LEU A 52 1.96 0.91 -2.35
CA LEU A 52 3.31 1.02 -2.87
C LEU A 52 3.53 2.40 -3.48
N HIS A 53 4.50 3.11 -2.92
CA HIS A 53 5.05 4.31 -3.54
C HIS A 53 6.40 3.98 -4.18
N TRP A 54 6.81 4.78 -5.15
CA TRP A 54 8.11 4.64 -5.78
C TRP A 54 8.76 6.00 -6.00
N PHE A 55 10.08 6.01 -5.94
CA PHE A 55 10.91 7.17 -6.22
C PHE A 55 12.06 6.78 -7.13
N LYS A 56 12.44 7.66 -8.06
CA LYS A 56 13.60 7.49 -8.93
C LYS A 56 14.35 8.81 -9.04
N GLN A 57 15.65 8.79 -8.74
CA GLN A 57 16.55 9.89 -9.07
C GLN A 57 17.03 9.73 -10.52
N PRO A 58 17.20 10.82 -11.30
CA PRO A 58 17.79 10.71 -12.63
C PRO A 58 19.18 10.06 -12.58
N TYR A 59 19.48 9.22 -13.57
CA TYR A 59 20.77 8.53 -13.70
C TYR A 59 21.15 7.65 -12.50
N SER A 60 20.16 7.03 -11.83
CA SER A 60 20.39 6.07 -10.74
C SER A 60 20.38 4.62 -11.21
N SER A 61 21.14 3.77 -10.53
CA SER A 61 21.13 2.31 -10.62
C SER A 61 21.46 1.71 -9.26
N TRP A 62 21.18 0.43 -9.07
CA TRP A 62 21.50 -0.30 -7.84
C TRP A 62 22.55 -1.36 -8.10
N PHE A 63 23.52 -1.47 -7.19
CA PHE A 63 24.47 -2.59 -7.15
C PHE A 63 23.92 -3.64 -6.18
N LEU A 64 23.58 -4.82 -6.70
CA LEU A 64 22.96 -5.91 -5.97
C LEU A 64 23.90 -7.11 -5.98
N GLY A 65 24.76 -7.22 -4.97
CA GLY A 65 25.78 -8.27 -4.95
C GLY A 65 26.74 -8.14 -6.13
N ASP A 66 26.69 -9.10 -7.05
CA ASP A 66 27.54 -9.22 -8.23
C ASP A 66 26.89 -8.71 -9.54
N TYR A 67 25.64 -8.24 -9.51
CA TYR A 67 24.97 -7.66 -10.67
C TYR A 67 24.47 -6.23 -10.42
N VAL A 68 24.16 -5.53 -11.52
CA VAL A 68 23.65 -4.16 -11.51
C VAL A 68 22.19 -4.16 -11.97
N CYS A 69 21.32 -3.54 -11.19
CA CYS A 69 19.94 -3.25 -11.57
C CYS A 69 19.86 -1.82 -12.12
N GLU A 70 19.58 -1.71 -13.42
CA GLU A 70 19.54 -0.42 -14.14
C GLU A 70 18.31 0.45 -13.81
N ASP A 71 17.22 -0.14 -13.28
CA ASP A 71 15.97 0.59 -13.03
C ASP A 71 16.17 1.73 -12.02
N GLY A 72 17.00 1.52 -11.00
CA GLY A 72 17.35 2.57 -10.02
C GLY A 72 16.18 3.15 -9.23
N ARG A 73 14.98 2.53 -9.30
CA ARG A 73 13.80 2.90 -8.50
C ARG A 73 13.92 2.31 -7.11
N LEU A 74 13.40 3.04 -6.13
CA LEU A 74 13.17 2.55 -4.77
C LEU A 74 11.66 2.49 -4.54
N TYR A 75 11.17 1.32 -4.16
CA TYR A 75 9.78 1.13 -3.76
C TYR A 75 9.66 1.14 -2.24
N THR A 76 8.58 1.71 -1.72
CA THR A 76 8.27 1.73 -0.29
C THR A 76 6.82 1.32 -0.07
N ALA A 77 6.56 0.39 0.85
CA ALA A 77 5.21 -0.01 1.23
C ALA A 77 4.76 0.74 2.50
N THR A 78 3.80 1.64 2.36
CA THR A 78 3.27 2.42 3.48
C THR A 78 1.90 1.88 3.92
N PRO A 79 1.59 1.78 5.23
CA PRO A 79 0.26 1.37 5.68
C PRO A 79 -0.82 2.31 5.12
N VAL A 80 -1.90 1.74 4.58
CA VAL A 80 -3.07 2.50 4.12
C VAL A 80 -4.30 2.02 4.88
N ASP A 81 -5.22 2.93 5.20
CA ASP A 81 -6.52 2.52 5.73
C ASP A 81 -7.36 1.91 4.59
N PRO A 82 -7.74 0.62 4.68
CA PRO A 82 -8.44 -0.07 3.61
C PRO A 82 -9.80 0.55 3.28
N VAL A 83 -10.43 1.25 4.23
CA VAL A 83 -11.71 1.94 3.99
C VAL A 83 -11.55 2.93 2.84
N PHE A 84 -10.45 3.69 2.75
CA PHE A 84 -10.26 4.62 1.63
C PHE A 84 -10.22 3.93 0.27
N VAL A 85 -9.61 2.75 0.18
CA VAL A 85 -9.47 1.99 -1.07
C VAL A 85 -10.81 1.35 -1.48
N LEU A 86 -11.61 0.93 -0.50
CA LEU A 86 -12.88 0.22 -0.71
C LEU A 86 -14.08 1.15 -0.84
N LEU A 87 -14.05 2.36 -0.27
CA LEU A 87 -15.17 3.31 -0.31
C LEU A 87 -15.71 3.57 -1.73
N PRO A 88 -14.89 3.84 -2.76
CA PRO A 88 -15.40 4.03 -4.12
C PRO A 88 -16.09 2.78 -4.68
N ILE A 89 -15.64 1.59 -4.28
CA ILE A 89 -16.23 0.31 -4.69
C ILE A 89 -17.59 0.14 -4.03
N PHE A 90 -17.70 0.47 -2.74
CA PHE A 90 -18.95 0.41 -2.00
C PHE A 90 -19.99 1.40 -2.55
N GLU A 91 -19.57 2.62 -2.88
CA GLU A 91 -20.45 3.63 -3.46
C GLU A 91 -20.92 3.24 -4.87
N GLU A 92 -20.04 2.69 -5.72
CA GLU A 92 -20.44 2.16 -7.03
C GLU A 92 -21.44 1.00 -6.90
N ALA A 93 -21.20 0.08 -5.96
CA ALA A 93 -22.07 -1.07 -5.74
C ALA A 93 -23.42 -0.72 -5.09
N ARG A 94 -23.52 0.44 -4.41
CA ARG A 94 -24.75 0.95 -3.79
C ARG A 94 -25.88 1.17 -4.78
N MET A 95 -25.57 1.41 -6.06
CA MET A 95 -26.55 1.69 -7.14
C MET A 95 -27.52 2.83 -6.80
N LYS A 96 -27.03 3.87 -6.12
CA LYS A 96 -27.80 5.05 -5.72
C LYS A 96 -28.34 5.79 -6.96
N LYS A 97 -29.64 6.11 -6.95
CA LYS A 97 -30.31 6.92 -7.99
C LYS A 97 -31.03 8.09 -7.34
N GLY A 98 -30.58 9.31 -7.64
CA GLY A 98 -31.16 10.52 -7.05
C GLY A 98 -31.07 10.51 -5.52
N ASN A 99 -32.22 10.61 -4.86
CA ASN A 99 -32.32 10.65 -3.39
C ASN A 99 -32.56 9.28 -2.72
N ASP A 100 -32.61 8.19 -3.49
CA ASP A 100 -32.76 6.84 -2.92
C ASP A 100 -31.48 6.44 -2.16
N PRO A 101 -31.55 5.86 -0.96
CA PRO A 101 -30.38 5.41 -0.24
C PRO A 101 -29.64 4.24 -0.91
N GLY A 102 -30.16 3.65 -1.98
CA GLY A 102 -29.55 2.57 -2.74
C GLY A 102 -29.88 1.18 -2.21
N LYS A 103 -29.24 0.17 -2.82
CA LYS A 103 -29.58 -1.25 -2.63
C LYS A 103 -28.63 -1.95 -1.66
N PHE A 104 -29.19 -2.92 -0.94
CA PHE A 104 -28.43 -3.90 -0.18
C PHE A 104 -27.89 -4.99 -1.10
N ARG A 105 -26.60 -5.31 -0.98
CA ARG A 105 -25.91 -6.32 -1.80
C ARG A 105 -24.99 -7.19 -0.96
N GLN A 106 -24.68 -8.38 -1.46
CA GLN A 106 -23.74 -9.29 -0.79
C GLN A 106 -22.29 -8.85 -0.98
N LEU A 107 -21.42 -9.23 -0.04
CA LEU A 107 -20.00 -8.87 -0.07
C LEU A 107 -19.30 -9.33 -1.35
N ASP A 108 -19.53 -10.59 -1.75
CA ASP A 108 -18.93 -11.17 -2.95
C ASP A 108 -19.34 -10.42 -4.23
N GLU A 109 -20.60 -10.00 -4.31
CA GLU A 109 -21.10 -9.20 -5.44
C GLU A 109 -20.49 -7.80 -5.48
N ILE A 110 -20.26 -7.18 -4.31
CA ILE A 110 -19.70 -5.83 -4.21
C ILE A 110 -18.23 -5.81 -4.64
N LEU A 111 -17.47 -6.84 -4.26
CA LEU A 111 -16.04 -6.96 -4.58
C LEU A 111 -15.77 -7.49 -5.99
N PHE A 112 -16.80 -7.87 -6.74
CA PHE A 112 -16.69 -8.23 -8.14
C PHE A 112 -16.53 -6.96 -9.02
N VAL A 113 -15.28 -6.50 -9.15
CA VAL A 113 -14.93 -5.30 -9.92
C VAL A 113 -14.37 -5.70 -11.30
N ASN A 114 -15.04 -5.25 -12.35
CA ASN A 114 -14.60 -5.49 -13.73
C ASN A 114 -13.17 -4.96 -13.95
N GLY A 115 -12.29 -5.81 -14.51
CA GLY A 115 -10.89 -5.48 -14.79
C GLY A 115 -9.94 -5.57 -13.59
N HIS A 116 -10.46 -5.86 -12.39
CA HIS A 116 -9.68 -5.98 -11.15
C HIS A 116 -10.17 -7.16 -10.30
N PRO A 117 -9.91 -8.42 -10.69
CA PRO A 117 -10.30 -9.58 -9.89
C PRO A 117 -9.61 -9.63 -8.51
N GLU A 118 -8.51 -8.89 -8.32
CA GLU A 118 -7.69 -8.92 -7.11
C GLU A 118 -8.43 -8.47 -5.84
N TYR A 119 -9.55 -7.75 -5.96
CA TYR A 119 -10.41 -7.37 -4.84
C TYR A 119 -10.95 -8.57 -4.05
N CYS A 120 -11.04 -9.77 -4.66
CA CYS A 120 -11.47 -10.98 -3.95
C CYS A 120 -10.51 -11.36 -2.80
N HIS A 121 -9.24 -10.99 -2.86
CA HIS A 121 -8.27 -11.24 -1.78
C HIS A 121 -8.52 -10.33 -0.56
N LEU A 122 -9.40 -9.34 -0.68
CA LEU A 122 -9.72 -8.37 0.36
C LEU A 122 -11.01 -8.70 1.12
N ILE A 123 -11.68 -9.84 0.87
CA ILE A 123 -12.97 -10.20 1.49
C ILE A 123 -12.95 -10.00 3.01
N SER A 124 -11.96 -10.57 3.72
CA SER A 124 -11.88 -10.46 5.18
C SER A 124 -11.66 -9.01 5.66
N ILE A 125 -10.87 -8.23 4.94
CA ILE A 125 -10.62 -6.81 5.26
C ILE A 125 -11.88 -5.99 4.99
N ALA A 126 -12.55 -6.27 3.87
CA ALA A 126 -13.75 -5.57 3.44
C ALA A 126 -14.93 -5.82 4.38
N GLU A 127 -15.11 -7.05 4.90
CA GLU A 127 -16.17 -7.32 5.89
C GLU A 127 -15.99 -6.44 7.15
N ASN A 128 -14.77 -6.34 7.67
CA ASN A 128 -14.46 -5.45 8.78
C ASN A 128 -14.72 -3.97 8.44
N CYS A 129 -14.34 -3.53 7.24
CA CYS A 129 -14.61 -2.17 6.79
C CYS A 129 -16.12 -1.88 6.68
N MET A 130 -16.91 -2.83 6.16
CA MET A 130 -18.34 -2.67 5.99
C MET A 130 -19.08 -2.54 7.32
N GLN A 131 -18.65 -3.22 8.37
CA GLN A 131 -19.22 -3.03 9.71
C GLN A 131 -19.06 -1.59 10.21
N LEU A 132 -18.02 -0.87 9.78
CA LEU A 132 -17.77 0.51 10.16
C LEU A 132 -18.58 1.52 9.35
N VAL A 133 -18.70 1.33 8.03
CA VAL A 133 -19.25 2.36 7.12
C VAL A 133 -20.59 2.00 6.47
N CYS A 134 -21.05 0.76 6.59
CA CYS A 134 -22.29 0.28 5.96
C CYS A 134 -23.38 -0.05 6.98
N ASP A 135 -24.63 -0.04 6.50
CA ASP A 135 -25.73 -0.77 7.12
C ASP A 135 -25.64 -2.23 6.76
N THR A 136 -25.79 -3.10 7.76
CA THR A 136 -25.79 -4.55 7.59
C THR A 136 -27.19 -5.08 7.88
N LYS A 137 -27.71 -5.92 6.98
CA LYS A 137 -28.93 -6.69 7.19
C LYS A 137 -28.60 -8.16 7.03
N GLU A 138 -29.13 -8.99 7.92
CA GLU A 138 -28.95 -10.42 7.89
C GLU A 138 -30.29 -11.10 7.60
N ILE A 139 -30.31 -11.97 6.59
CA ILE A 139 -31.48 -12.74 6.20
C ILE A 139 -31.02 -14.19 6.06
N GLY A 140 -31.46 -15.04 6.99
CA GLY A 140 -30.97 -16.41 7.09
C GLY A 140 -29.48 -16.44 7.46
N SER A 141 -28.67 -17.12 6.65
CA SER A 141 -27.21 -17.20 6.81
C SER A 141 -26.43 -16.14 6.00
N SER A 142 -27.13 -15.24 5.32
CA SER A 142 -26.54 -14.31 4.37
C SER A 142 -26.59 -12.87 4.90
N LYS A 143 -25.44 -12.19 4.84
CA LYS A 143 -25.31 -10.76 5.16
C LYS A 143 -25.37 -9.91 3.90
N PHE A 144 -26.11 -8.82 3.98
CA PHE A 144 -26.24 -7.83 2.94
C PHE A 144 -25.83 -6.46 3.47
N PHE A 145 -25.10 -5.72 2.66
CA PHE A 145 -24.50 -4.45 3.02
C PHE A 145 -25.00 -3.34 2.09
N ARG A 146 -25.17 -2.15 2.65
CA ARG A 146 -25.46 -0.92 1.91
C ARG A 146 -24.66 0.21 2.55
N LEU A 147 -23.92 0.99 1.75
CA LEU A 147 -23.15 2.12 2.26
C LEU A 147 -24.08 3.16 2.91
N ASP A 148 -23.69 3.66 4.08
CA ASP A 148 -24.44 4.68 4.82
C ASP A 148 -23.64 5.99 4.91
N ASP A 149 -24.21 7.07 4.41
CA ASP A 149 -23.53 8.38 4.33
C ASP A 149 -23.20 8.93 5.72
N SER A 150 -24.06 8.68 6.72
CA SER A 150 -23.85 9.19 8.09
C SER A 150 -22.69 8.48 8.78
N LYS A 151 -22.59 7.15 8.64
CA LYS A 151 -21.47 6.35 9.15
C LYS A 151 -20.15 6.70 8.47
N VAL A 152 -20.18 6.91 7.15
CA VAL A 152 -18.99 7.35 6.39
C VAL A 152 -18.51 8.71 6.90
N LEU A 153 -19.42 9.68 7.08
CA LEU A 153 -19.07 11.01 7.61
C LEU A 153 -18.54 10.94 9.05
N ALA A 154 -19.16 10.14 9.90
CA ALA A 154 -18.68 9.92 11.27
C ALA A 154 -17.28 9.32 11.29
N TRP A 155 -17.03 8.29 10.46
CA TRP A 155 -15.72 7.67 10.31
C TRP A 155 -14.67 8.66 9.79
N LEU A 156 -15.00 9.48 8.78
CA LEU A 156 -14.11 10.52 8.26
C LEU A 156 -13.71 11.54 9.34
N HIS A 157 -14.67 12.01 10.15
CA HIS A 157 -14.40 12.91 11.27
C HIS A 157 -13.47 12.27 12.32
N CYS A 158 -13.68 10.99 12.65
CA CYS A 158 -12.77 10.27 13.55
C CYS A 158 -11.37 10.13 12.93
N LYS A 159 -11.28 9.86 11.63
CA LYS A 159 -9.99 9.71 10.93
C LYS A 159 -9.20 11.01 10.86
N GLU A 160 -9.89 12.14 10.71
CA GLU A 160 -9.29 13.47 10.76
C GLU A 160 -8.70 13.76 12.15
N LYS A 161 -9.48 13.53 13.21
CA LYS A 161 -9.02 13.71 14.60
C LYS A 161 -7.89 12.75 14.98
N GLY A 162 -7.95 11.49 14.57
CA GLY A 162 -6.89 10.52 14.84
C GLY A 162 -5.54 10.88 14.20
N LYS A 163 -5.51 11.70 13.14
CA LYS A 163 -4.26 12.23 12.57
C LYS A 163 -3.63 13.34 13.43
N SER A 164 -4.40 14.03 14.28
CA SER A 164 -3.88 15.11 15.13
C SER A 164 -3.13 14.59 16.37
N GLU A 165 -3.47 13.40 16.88
CA GLU A 165 -2.83 12.83 18.09
C GLU A 165 -1.39 12.34 17.87
N SER A 166 -0.98 12.09 16.63
CA SER A 166 0.41 11.74 16.28
C SER A 166 1.40 12.94 16.36
N LYS A 167 0.91 14.15 16.67
CA LYS A 167 1.72 15.32 17.01
C LYS A 167 1.39 15.77 18.43
N THR A 168 1.90 15.10 19.46
CA THR A 168 2.38 15.67 20.74
C THR A 168 2.68 14.53 21.70
N LYS A 169 3.97 14.21 21.86
CA LYS A 169 4.66 13.82 23.11
C LYS A 169 6.04 13.31 22.74
N ASN A 170 7.01 14.22 22.68
CA ASN A 170 8.41 13.94 22.98
C ASN A 170 9.02 15.22 23.55
N THR A 171 8.62 15.53 24.78
CA THR A 171 9.30 16.49 25.64
C THR A 171 10.50 15.79 26.26
N GLY A 172 11.71 16.21 25.84
CA GLY A 172 12.91 16.23 26.64
C GLY A 172 13.53 14.90 27.09
N LYS A 173 14.66 14.55 26.46
CA LYS A 173 15.95 14.41 27.16
C LYS A 173 17.08 14.47 26.13
N GLN A 174 17.78 15.60 26.13
CA GLN A 174 19.08 15.77 25.52
C GLN A 174 20.05 14.79 26.20
N GLN A 175 20.76 13.99 25.41
CA GLN A 175 22.00 13.36 25.84
C GLN A 175 23.09 13.59 24.80
N ALA A 176 24.27 13.84 25.33
CA ALA A 176 25.38 14.56 24.73
C ALA A 176 25.99 13.88 23.50
N LYS A 177 26.54 14.74 22.63
CA LYS A 177 27.51 14.42 21.57
C LYS A 177 28.54 13.39 22.05
N LYS A 178 28.70 12.31 21.28
CA LYS A 178 29.96 11.58 21.13
C LYS A 178 30.30 11.52 19.65
N ASN A 179 31.48 12.03 19.31
CA ASN A 179 32.03 11.99 17.96
C ASN A 179 32.23 10.53 17.54
N LYS A 180 31.69 10.16 16.37
CA LYS A 180 31.93 8.86 15.75
C LYS A 180 33.13 8.99 14.81
N VAL A 181 34.16 8.21 15.10
CA VAL A 181 35.38 8.02 14.31
C VAL A 181 35.02 7.65 12.87
N GLU A 182 35.59 8.37 11.91
CA GLU A 182 35.50 8.05 10.48
C GLU A 182 36.14 6.69 10.23
N THR A 183 35.32 5.70 9.91
CA THR A 183 35.79 4.45 9.31
C THR A 183 35.88 4.70 7.82
N GLU A 184 37.08 4.57 7.26
CA GLU A 184 37.44 4.79 5.85
C GLU A 184 36.40 4.16 4.90
N SER A 185 35.47 4.98 4.44
CA SER A 185 34.56 4.61 3.37
C SER A 185 35.37 4.60 2.07
N ARG A 186 35.63 3.40 1.54
CA ARG A 186 36.24 3.22 0.22
C ARG A 186 35.45 4.06 -0.78
N ASN A 187 36.11 5.07 -1.31
CA ASN A 187 35.53 6.05 -2.22
C ASN A 187 34.95 5.32 -3.44
N ILE A 188 33.68 5.56 -3.74
CA ILE A 188 32.95 4.93 -4.85
C ILE A 188 33.70 5.07 -6.19
N LYS A 189 34.57 6.07 -6.32
CA LYS A 189 35.48 6.26 -7.47
C LYS A 189 36.43 5.08 -7.73
N GLU A 190 36.86 4.34 -6.70
CA GLU A 190 37.70 3.14 -6.84
C GLU A 190 36.93 1.96 -7.46
N MET A 191 35.61 1.89 -7.29
CA MET A 191 34.78 0.82 -7.88
C MET A 191 34.65 0.98 -9.39
N PHE A 192 34.49 2.21 -9.88
CA PHE A 192 34.33 2.49 -11.31
C PHE A 192 35.63 2.42 -12.12
N SER A 193 36.81 2.51 -11.48
CA SER A 193 38.10 2.42 -12.17
C SER A 193 38.52 0.98 -12.50
N ARG A 194 38.05 -0.01 -11.73
CA ARG A 194 38.39 -1.42 -11.95
C ARG A 194 37.67 -2.03 -13.14
N VAL A 195 36.44 -1.59 -13.41
CA VAL A 195 35.61 -2.11 -14.52
C VAL A 195 36.12 -1.61 -15.89
N THR A 196 36.75 -0.43 -15.95
CA THR A 196 37.26 0.13 -17.22
C THR A 196 38.61 -0.42 -17.65
N ARG A 197 39.34 -1.13 -16.78
CA ARG A 197 40.67 -1.71 -17.11
C ARG A 197 40.63 -3.14 -17.64
N SER A 198 39.49 -3.85 -17.60
CA SER A 198 39.40 -5.27 -18.01
C SER A 198 39.14 -5.49 -19.51
N LYS A 199 39.43 -4.50 -20.38
CA LYS A 199 39.45 -4.66 -21.84
C LYS A 199 40.73 -4.08 -22.42
N ARG A 200 41.85 -4.74 -22.15
CA ARG A 200 43.07 -4.74 -22.96
C ARG A 200 44.02 -5.77 -22.36
N ASN A 201 43.91 -7.00 -22.85
CA ASN A 201 45.02 -7.91 -23.11
C ASN A 201 44.63 -8.66 -24.39
#